data_AF-A0A9X3X4X2-F1
#
_entry.id   AF-A0A9X3X4X2-F1
#
_cell.length_a   1.000
_cell.length_b   1.000
_cell.length_c   1.000
_cell.angle_alpha   90.00
_cell.angle_beta   90.00
_cell.angle_gamma   90.00
#
_symmetry.space_group_name_H-M   'P 1'
#
loop_
_entity.id
_entity.type
_entity.pdbx_description
1 polymer ?
#
loop_
_entity_poly.entity_id
_entity_poly.type
_entity_poly.pdbx_seq_one_letter_code
_entity_poly.pdbx_strand_id
1 'polypeptide(L)'
;MTRARRARTRLLAAVRRRRAGPVRVHPGTGQEPGLAALLGLLARRRDDVLARGTDWVFALAPDLQGKRPREETENLVDRVITTNVAVLESGDRRPLHTFIDYVTSLRAASEFRVSTLLRGFLSFKRGLAAVIAEERWTAREALGALGLVDEVYYEAIFELSDVYGEKLVGSVVAQKRELEAELGAKRAELDAQHAMLRALSSPILRVWEGVLLLPLVGEISPERAEHAKSVLLHAIGTYQARVVLIDVTGLSVVDAHAAGVLGAMMRATGLVGAEGMLVGVRGDAARTFVEIGELFPGARTFATLGDGLRHAIRRVLHLSKARPF
;
A
#
# COMPACT_ATOMS: atom_id res chain seq x y z
N MET A 1 -22.33 -10.34 10.91
CA MET A 1 -21.61 -9.16 11.48
C MET A 1 -21.15 -9.50 12.90
N THR A 2 -19.85 -9.69 13.08
CA THR A 2 -19.20 -10.29 14.26
C THR A 2 -19.37 -9.47 15.53
N ARG A 3 -19.48 -10.17 16.68
CA ARG A 3 -19.62 -9.65 18.05
C ARG A 3 -18.62 -8.51 18.36
N ALA A 4 -17.41 -8.60 17.81
CA ALA A 4 -16.35 -7.58 17.91
C ALA A 4 -16.71 -6.23 17.25
N ARG A 5 -17.44 -6.23 16.12
CA ARG A 5 -17.85 -5.01 15.42
C ARG A 5 -18.91 -4.25 16.21
N ARG A 6 -19.85 -4.98 16.84
CA ARG A 6 -20.87 -4.39 17.74
C ARG A 6 -20.27 -3.87 19.05
N ALA A 7 -19.26 -4.54 19.60
CA ALA A 7 -18.53 -4.08 20.78
C ALA A 7 -17.75 -2.78 20.49
N ARG A 8 -17.06 -2.70 19.35
CA ARG A 8 -16.32 -1.50 18.92
C ARG A 8 -17.25 -0.30 18.66
N THR A 9 -18.40 -0.51 18.02
CA THR A 9 -19.40 0.55 17.81
C THR A 9 -20.02 1.03 19.13
N ARG A 10 -20.29 0.13 20.08
CA ARG A 10 -20.79 0.49 21.42
C ARG A 10 -19.76 1.24 22.25
N LEU A 11 -18.48 0.86 22.18
CA LEU A 11 -17.39 1.54 22.87
C LEU A 11 -17.15 2.95 22.30
N LEU A 12 -17.15 3.11 20.96
CA LEU A 12 -17.06 4.41 20.31
C LEU A 12 -18.26 5.31 20.62
N ALA A 13 -19.48 4.74 20.69
CA ALA A 13 -20.67 5.47 21.09
C ALA A 13 -20.67 5.85 22.58
N ALA A 14 -20.13 5.01 23.46
CA ALA A 14 -20.00 5.30 24.89
C ALA A 14 -18.92 6.35 25.18
N VAL A 15 -17.80 6.33 24.44
CA VAL A 15 -16.76 7.38 24.48
C VAL A 15 -17.31 8.71 23.97
N ARG A 16 -18.08 8.71 22.86
CA ARG A 16 -18.79 9.92 22.38
C ARG A 16 -19.84 10.43 23.37
N ARG A 17 -20.57 9.56 24.08
CA ARG A 17 -21.61 9.96 25.05
C ARG A 17 -21.05 10.44 26.40
N ARG A 18 -19.87 9.97 26.84
CA ARG A 18 -19.16 10.55 28.00
C ARG A 18 -18.46 11.88 27.68
N ARG A 19 -18.24 12.19 26.39
CA ARG A 19 -17.57 13.41 25.88
C ARG A 19 -18.51 14.60 25.63
N ALA A 20 -19.79 14.51 25.99
CA ALA A 20 -20.82 15.52 25.73
C ALA A 20 -21.49 16.07 27.00
N GLY A 21 -20.77 16.10 28.11
CA GLY A 21 -21.15 16.93 29.25
C GLY A 21 -20.32 18.22 29.16
N PRO A 22 -20.92 19.42 29.00
CA PRO A 22 -20.15 20.63 29.19
C PRO A 22 -19.59 20.59 30.61
N VAL A 23 -18.28 20.76 30.77
CA VAL A 23 -17.82 21.42 32.00
C VAL A 23 -18.53 22.76 31.94
N ARG A 24 -19.54 22.94 32.80
CA ARG A 24 -20.26 24.20 32.86
C ARG A 24 -19.19 25.23 33.17
N VAL A 25 -18.90 26.11 32.20
CA VAL A 25 -18.48 27.46 32.54
C VAL A 25 -19.58 27.91 33.48
N HIS A 26 -19.32 27.96 34.79
CA HIS A 26 -20.18 28.76 35.63
C HIS A 26 -20.05 30.15 35.01
N PRO A 27 -21.12 30.72 34.43
CA PRO A 27 -21.12 32.15 34.24
C PRO A 27 -21.04 32.65 35.68
N GLY A 28 -19.84 33.07 36.10
CA GLY A 28 -19.66 33.76 37.36
C GLY A 28 -20.70 34.85 37.37
N THR A 29 -21.68 34.69 38.24
CA THR A 29 -22.74 35.66 38.46
C THR A 29 -22.07 36.93 38.97
N GLY A 30 -22.00 37.96 38.11
CA GLY A 30 -21.45 39.28 38.43
C GLY A 30 -20.22 39.61 37.60
N GLN A 31 -20.20 40.80 36.99
CA GLN A 31 -19.11 41.36 36.18
C GLN A 31 -17.73 41.08 36.79
N GLU A 32 -17.02 40.08 36.25
CA GLU A 32 -15.60 39.87 36.51
C GLU A 32 -14.85 41.11 35.97
N PRO A 33 -14.17 41.91 36.82
CA PRO A 33 -13.46 43.12 36.37
C PRO A 33 -12.44 42.82 35.26
N GLY A 34 -11.94 41.58 35.18
CA GLY A 34 -11.07 41.11 34.10
C GLY A 34 -11.73 41.07 32.72
N LEU A 35 -12.99 40.63 32.60
CA LEU A 35 -13.68 40.54 31.30
C LEU A 35 -13.96 41.94 30.74
N ALA A 36 -14.51 42.83 31.57
CA ALA A 36 -14.81 44.20 31.16
C ALA A 36 -13.53 44.97 30.79
N ALA A 37 -12.46 44.81 31.57
CA ALA A 37 -11.16 45.42 31.27
C ALA A 37 -10.55 44.86 29.97
N LEU A 38 -10.66 43.55 29.74
CA LEU A 38 -10.18 42.89 28.52
C LEU A 38 -10.90 43.42 27.27
N LEU A 39 -12.24 43.40 27.26
CA LEU A 39 -13.01 43.88 26.11
C LEU A 39 -12.77 45.38 25.88
N GLY A 40 -12.67 46.17 26.95
CA GLY A 40 -12.34 47.59 26.88
C GLY A 40 -10.95 47.85 26.28
N LEU A 41 -9.94 47.05 26.63
CA LEU A 41 -8.61 47.15 26.04
C LEU A 41 -8.61 46.73 24.58
N LEU A 42 -9.30 45.65 24.22
CA LEU A 42 -9.39 45.23 22.82
C LEU A 42 -10.13 46.26 21.96
N ALA A 43 -11.16 46.92 22.47
CA ALA A 43 -11.82 48.00 21.75
C ALA A 43 -10.88 49.17 21.41
N ARG A 44 -9.81 49.39 22.18
CA ARG A 44 -8.86 50.51 21.99
C ARG A 44 -7.54 50.10 21.32
N ARG A 45 -7.03 48.90 21.63
CA ARG A 45 -5.66 48.46 21.34
C ARG A 45 -5.58 47.06 20.71
N ARG A 46 -6.65 46.60 20.02
CA ARG A 46 -6.64 45.31 19.32
C ARG A 46 -5.47 45.17 18.35
N ASP A 47 -5.17 46.22 17.58
CA ASP A 47 -4.11 46.18 16.57
C ASP A 47 -2.72 46.04 17.21
N ASP A 48 -2.50 46.64 18.38
CA ASP A 48 -1.27 46.44 19.15
C ASP A 48 -1.17 44.99 19.65
N VAL A 49 -2.26 44.42 20.15
CA VAL A 49 -2.30 43.01 20.58
C VAL A 49 -1.99 42.08 19.40
N LEU A 50 -2.58 42.35 18.23
CA LEU A 50 -2.34 41.63 16.98
C LEU A 50 -0.87 41.72 16.54
N ALA A 51 -0.31 42.93 16.52
CA ALA A 51 1.08 43.16 16.12
C ALA A 51 2.05 42.44 17.06
N ARG A 52 1.89 42.61 18.38
CA ARG A 52 2.74 41.95 19.40
C ARG A 52 2.62 40.43 19.35
N GLY A 53 1.41 39.90 19.16
CA GLY A 53 1.18 38.46 19.00
C GLY A 53 1.83 37.91 17.73
N THR A 54 1.74 38.65 16.63
CA THR A 54 2.37 38.30 15.35
C THR A 54 3.89 38.29 15.46
N ASP A 55 4.47 39.33 16.04
CA ASP A 55 5.92 39.41 16.26
C ASP A 55 6.42 38.27 17.16
N TRP A 56 5.66 37.91 18.20
CA TRP A 56 5.98 36.79 19.07
C TRP A 56 6.01 35.45 18.31
N VAL A 57 5.01 35.18 17.46
CA VAL A 57 5.00 33.96 16.63
C VAL A 57 6.16 33.97 15.65
N PHE A 58 6.41 35.09 14.98
CA PHE A 58 7.44 35.22 13.95
C PHE A 58 8.86 35.08 14.51
N ALA A 59 9.12 35.64 15.69
CA ALA A 59 10.41 35.51 16.38
C ALA A 59 10.71 34.07 16.82
N LEU A 60 9.68 33.29 17.11
CA LEU A 60 9.79 31.99 17.76
C LEU A 60 9.55 30.81 16.83
N ALA A 61 9.08 31.01 15.61
CA ALA A 61 8.82 29.95 14.65
C ALA A 61 9.93 29.88 13.59
N PRO A 62 11.02 29.14 13.83
CA PRO A 62 12.15 29.04 12.89
C PRO A 62 11.77 28.42 11.54
N ASP A 63 10.66 27.68 11.49
CA ASP A 63 10.06 27.13 10.27
C ASP A 63 9.27 28.17 9.46
N LEU A 64 8.88 29.30 10.06
CA LEU A 64 8.19 30.40 9.38
C LEU A 64 9.16 31.47 8.85
N GLN A 65 10.36 31.59 9.44
CA GLN A 65 11.37 32.57 9.03
C GLN A 65 11.79 32.35 7.57
N GLY A 66 11.42 33.28 6.69
CA GLY A 66 11.76 33.26 5.25
C GLY A 66 10.90 32.33 4.38
N LYS A 67 9.99 31.53 4.96
CA LYS A 67 9.14 30.58 4.23
C LYS A 67 7.67 31.00 4.15
N ARG A 68 7.20 31.82 5.09
CA ARG A 68 5.81 32.26 5.16
C ARG A 68 5.71 33.78 5.24
N PRO A 69 4.88 34.45 4.43
CA PRO A 69 4.66 35.89 4.54
C PRO A 69 4.20 36.27 5.96
N ARG A 70 4.70 37.39 6.49
CA ARG A 70 4.28 37.92 7.80
C ARG A 70 2.77 38.17 7.83
N GLU A 71 2.21 38.70 6.74
CA GLU A 71 0.78 38.92 6.54
C GLU A 71 -0.06 37.64 6.77
N GLU A 72 0.43 36.48 6.33
CA GLU A 72 -0.26 35.21 6.52
C GLU A 72 -0.24 34.76 7.99
N THR A 73 0.80 35.16 8.74
CA THR A 73 0.90 34.93 10.19
C THR A 73 -0.03 35.88 10.94
N GLU A 74 -0.06 37.15 10.54
CA GLU A 74 -0.96 38.16 11.06
C GLU A 74 -2.43 37.75 10.90
N ASN A 75 -2.82 37.28 9.71
CA ASN A 75 -4.16 36.76 9.43
C ASN A 75 -4.55 35.58 10.33
N LEU A 76 -3.60 34.73 10.74
CA LEU A 76 -3.88 33.66 11.71
C LEU A 76 -4.05 34.19 13.12
N VAL A 77 -3.17 35.10 13.56
CA VAL A 77 -3.26 35.72 14.89
C VAL A 77 -4.57 36.48 15.03
N ASP A 78 -4.97 37.22 13.99
CA ASP A 78 -6.24 37.94 13.93
C ASP A 78 -7.46 37.01 14.13
N ARG A 79 -7.45 35.86 13.45
CA ARG A 79 -8.47 34.82 13.63
C ARG A 79 -8.47 34.24 15.04
N VAL A 80 -7.30 34.04 15.64
CA VAL A 80 -7.20 33.57 17.04
C VAL A 80 -7.79 34.59 18.00
N ILE A 81 -7.49 35.89 17.83
CA ILE A 81 -8.07 36.97 18.63
C ILE A 81 -9.60 36.96 18.48
N THR A 82 -10.10 36.96 17.25
CA THR A 82 -11.53 36.97 16.94
C THR A 82 -12.25 35.77 17.55
N THR A 83 -11.65 34.58 17.47
CA THR A 83 -12.18 33.37 18.09
C THR A 83 -12.25 33.50 19.61
N ASN A 84 -11.19 33.99 20.26
CA ASN A 84 -11.18 34.14 21.72
C ASN A 84 -12.23 35.16 22.17
N VAL A 85 -12.34 36.29 21.47
CA VAL A 85 -13.36 37.31 21.77
C VAL A 85 -14.77 36.72 21.65
N ALA A 86 -15.08 36.00 20.57
CA ALA A 86 -16.41 35.39 20.39
C ALA A 86 -16.77 34.42 21.52
N VAL A 87 -15.81 33.57 21.94
CA VAL A 87 -15.99 32.64 23.06
C VAL A 87 -16.18 33.38 24.38
N LEU A 88 -15.39 34.42 24.65
CA LEU A 88 -15.45 35.17 25.90
C LEU A 88 -16.68 36.09 26.02
N GLU A 89 -17.12 36.72 24.94
CA GLU A 89 -18.25 37.65 24.93
C GLU A 89 -19.60 36.91 24.92
N SER A 90 -19.70 35.84 24.13
CA SER A 90 -21.00 35.23 23.80
C SER A 90 -21.07 33.73 24.05
N GLY A 91 -19.94 33.11 24.42
CA GLY A 91 -19.83 31.65 24.50
C GLY A 91 -19.84 30.96 23.12
N ASP A 92 -19.79 31.70 22.01
CA ASP A 92 -19.84 31.13 20.67
C ASP A 92 -18.51 30.46 20.29
N ARG A 93 -18.54 29.13 20.20
CA ARG A 93 -17.38 28.30 19.85
C ARG A 93 -17.26 27.97 18.37
N ARG A 94 -18.23 28.35 17.52
CA ARG A 94 -18.17 28.05 16.07
C ARG A 94 -16.91 28.62 15.40
N PRO A 95 -16.42 29.84 15.74
CA PRO A 95 -15.16 30.35 15.21
C PRO A 95 -13.95 29.49 15.60
N LEU A 96 -13.94 28.94 16.82
CA LEU A 96 -12.89 28.04 17.30
C LEU A 96 -12.84 26.76 16.47
N HIS A 97 -13.98 26.10 16.28
CA HIS A 97 -14.05 24.87 15.48
C HIS A 97 -13.61 25.14 14.03
N THR A 98 -14.08 26.25 13.45
CA THR A 98 -13.71 26.67 12.08
C THR A 98 -12.20 26.93 11.97
N PHE A 99 -11.61 27.59 12.96
CA PHE A 99 -10.17 27.81 13.02
C PHE A 99 -9.42 26.48 13.09
N ILE A 100 -9.79 25.58 14.02
CA ILE A 100 -9.19 24.25 14.17
C ILE A 100 -9.26 23.48 12.86
N ASP A 101 -10.41 23.47 12.18
CA ASP A 101 -10.57 22.79 10.89
C ASP A 101 -9.70 23.38 9.78
N TYR A 102 -9.60 24.71 9.73
CA TYR A 102 -8.74 25.41 8.78
C TYR A 102 -7.26 25.06 8.97
N VAL A 103 -6.76 25.18 10.20
CA VAL A 103 -5.33 24.92 10.48
C VAL A 103 -4.97 23.44 10.39
N THR A 104 -5.95 22.54 10.52
CA THR A 104 -5.73 21.09 10.36
C THR A 104 -5.95 20.60 8.93
N SER A 105 -6.70 21.31 8.08
CA SER A 105 -6.88 20.95 6.66
C SER A 105 -5.66 21.33 5.80
N LEU A 106 -5.02 22.47 6.10
CA LEU A 106 -3.75 22.90 5.48
C LEU A 106 -2.60 21.88 5.66
N ARG A 107 -2.74 20.95 6.62
CA ARG A 107 -1.71 19.98 7.02
C ARG A 107 -1.76 18.65 6.30
N ALA A 108 -2.82 18.35 5.55
CA ALA A 108 -2.84 17.14 4.71
C ALA A 108 -1.83 17.20 3.56
N ALA A 109 -1.26 18.39 3.27
CA ALA A 109 -0.35 18.63 2.15
C ALA A 109 0.99 19.29 2.52
N SER A 110 1.27 19.68 3.78
CA SER A 110 2.47 20.48 4.12
C SER A 110 3.17 20.03 5.41
N GLU A 111 4.51 20.09 5.43
CA GLU A 111 5.47 19.77 6.50
C GLU A 111 5.35 20.65 7.78
N PHE A 112 4.14 20.96 8.23
CA PHE A 112 3.92 21.93 9.30
C PHE A 112 3.99 21.29 10.70
N ARG A 113 4.75 21.90 11.62
CA ARG A 113 4.97 21.39 12.98
C ARG A 113 3.78 21.70 13.91
N VAL A 114 3.38 20.74 14.75
CA VAL A 114 2.35 20.94 15.80
C VAL A 114 2.68 22.15 16.69
N SER A 115 3.97 22.32 17.01
CA SER A 115 4.47 23.45 17.80
C SER A 115 4.12 24.81 17.23
N THR A 116 4.05 24.95 15.90
CA THR A 116 3.86 26.25 15.24
C THR A 116 2.40 26.69 15.29
N LEU A 117 1.45 25.74 15.29
CA LEU A 117 0.03 26.02 15.47
C LEU A 117 -0.25 26.32 16.94
N LEU A 118 0.35 25.58 17.87
CA LEU A 118 0.25 25.88 19.29
C LEU A 118 0.81 27.28 19.60
N ARG A 119 1.92 27.69 18.96
CA ARG A 119 2.41 29.08 19.04
C ARG A 119 1.39 30.06 18.46
N GLY A 120 0.87 29.81 17.25
CA GLY A 120 -0.18 30.63 16.67
C GLY A 120 -1.38 30.83 17.61
N PHE A 121 -1.79 29.78 18.32
CA PHE A 121 -2.90 29.83 19.27
C PHE A 121 -2.56 30.61 20.56
N LEU A 122 -1.35 30.47 21.09
CA LEU A 122 -0.86 31.22 22.26
C LEU A 122 -0.54 32.69 21.98
N SER A 123 -0.51 33.10 20.71
CA SER A 123 -0.16 34.46 20.26
C SER A 123 -1.03 35.53 20.90
N PHE A 124 -2.33 35.28 21.06
CA PHE A 124 -3.26 36.25 21.64
C PHE A 124 -2.94 36.52 23.11
N LYS A 125 -2.77 35.49 23.95
CA LYS A 125 -2.34 35.69 25.35
C LYS A 125 -1.02 36.44 25.45
N ARG A 126 -0.09 36.17 24.55
CA ARG A 126 1.24 36.82 24.53
C ARG A 126 1.15 38.29 24.12
N GLY A 127 0.40 38.60 23.07
CA GLY A 127 0.14 39.97 22.66
C GLY A 127 -0.62 40.75 23.75
N LEU A 128 -1.63 40.13 24.34
CA LEU A 128 -2.43 40.72 25.42
C LEU A 128 -1.56 41.04 26.64
N ALA A 129 -0.73 40.10 27.11
CA ALA A 129 0.15 40.32 28.24
C ALA A 129 1.16 41.47 27.99
N ALA A 130 1.66 41.59 26.76
CA ALA A 130 2.57 42.68 26.39
C ALA A 130 1.88 44.05 26.45
N VAL A 131 0.64 44.14 25.95
CA VAL A 131 -0.14 45.39 25.96
C VAL A 131 -0.62 45.75 27.37
N ILE A 132 -1.05 44.77 28.17
CA ILE A 132 -1.42 44.98 29.59
C ILE A 132 -0.25 45.55 30.39
N ALA A 133 0.99 45.11 30.13
CA ALA A 133 2.18 45.61 30.82
C ALA A 133 2.46 47.11 30.56
N GLU A 134 1.92 47.66 29.47
CA GLU A 134 2.02 49.09 29.13
C GLU A 134 0.85 49.91 29.72
N GLU A 135 -0.18 49.27 30.29
CA GLU A 135 -1.35 49.93 30.89
C GLU A 135 -1.35 49.87 32.42
N ARG A 136 -2.11 50.78 33.05
CA ARG A 136 -2.24 50.86 34.51
C ARG A 136 -3.34 49.92 35.04
N TRP A 137 -3.18 48.63 34.78
CA TRP A 137 -4.12 47.62 35.28
C TRP A 137 -3.85 47.27 36.74
N THR A 138 -4.90 47.02 37.51
CA THR A 138 -4.76 46.37 38.81
C THR A 138 -4.38 44.90 38.62
N ALA A 139 -3.73 44.31 39.63
CA ALA A 139 -3.40 42.88 39.60
C ALA A 139 -4.64 41.99 39.40
N ARG A 140 -5.80 42.41 39.95
CA ARG A 140 -7.08 41.69 39.81
C ARG A 140 -7.58 41.70 38.36
N GLU A 141 -7.54 42.84 37.69
CA GLU A 141 -7.93 42.94 36.28
C GLU A 141 -7.00 42.10 35.40
N ALA A 142 -5.69 42.21 35.63
CA ALA A 142 -4.69 41.54 34.79
C ALA A 142 -4.76 40.02 34.93
N LEU A 143 -4.85 39.52 36.16
CA LEU A 143 -5.00 38.07 36.42
C LEU A 143 -6.35 37.56 35.93
N GLY A 144 -7.44 38.33 36.11
CA GLY A 144 -8.75 37.95 35.61
C GLY A 144 -8.79 37.82 34.08
N ALA A 145 -8.27 38.82 33.35
CA ALA A 145 -8.25 38.79 31.89
C ALA A 145 -7.38 37.65 31.35
N LEU A 146 -6.17 37.47 31.89
CA LEU A 146 -5.29 36.38 31.43
C LEU A 146 -5.84 34.99 31.81
N GLY A 147 -6.53 34.87 32.96
CA GLY A 147 -7.20 33.65 33.38
C GLY A 147 -8.34 33.25 32.46
N LEU A 148 -9.17 34.21 32.03
CA LEU A 148 -10.23 33.99 31.05
C LEU A 148 -9.68 33.43 29.73
N VAL A 149 -8.57 33.99 29.23
CA VAL A 149 -7.91 33.47 28.03
C VAL A 149 -7.33 32.06 28.26
N ASP A 150 -6.79 31.79 29.44
CA ASP A 150 -6.32 30.45 29.80
C ASP A 150 -7.44 29.41 29.79
N GLU A 151 -8.63 29.74 30.28
CA GLU A 151 -9.78 28.83 30.24
C GLU A 151 -10.17 28.44 28.81
N VAL A 152 -10.24 29.43 27.90
CA VAL A 152 -10.49 29.17 26.47
C VAL A 152 -9.42 28.24 25.89
N TYR A 153 -8.16 28.41 26.32
CA TYR A 153 -7.07 27.58 25.83
C TYR A 153 -7.06 26.16 26.36
N TYR A 154 -7.40 25.97 27.64
CA TYR A 154 -7.49 24.65 28.24
C TYR A 154 -8.50 23.77 27.50
N GLU A 155 -9.63 24.33 27.08
CA GLU A 155 -10.62 23.56 26.33
C GLU A 155 -10.20 23.32 24.87
N ALA A 156 -9.70 24.36 24.20
CA ALA A 156 -9.29 24.28 22.80
C ALA A 156 -8.15 23.28 22.57
N ILE A 157 -7.23 23.12 23.53
CA ILE A 157 -6.07 22.23 23.35
C ILE A 157 -6.47 20.75 23.23
N PHE A 158 -7.51 20.33 23.97
CA PHE A 158 -8.01 18.95 23.90
C PHE A 158 -8.77 18.71 22.61
N GLU A 159 -9.63 19.65 22.20
CA GLU A 159 -10.37 19.56 20.95
C GLU A 159 -9.42 19.50 19.74
N LEU A 160 -8.44 20.41 19.70
CA LEU A 160 -7.41 20.44 18.68
C LEU A 160 -6.62 19.12 18.64
N SER A 161 -6.28 18.56 19.81
CA SER A 161 -5.54 17.29 19.90
C SER A 161 -6.34 16.11 19.35
N ASP A 162 -7.64 16.03 19.68
CA ASP A 162 -8.54 15.00 19.19
C ASP A 162 -8.71 15.10 17.66
N VAL A 163 -8.99 16.29 17.12
CA VAL A 163 -9.15 16.50 15.67
C VAL A 163 -7.87 16.18 14.92
N TYR A 164 -6.71 16.59 15.45
CA TYR A 164 -5.42 16.29 14.84
C TYR A 164 -5.12 14.79 14.87
N GLY A 165 -5.40 14.11 15.99
CA GLY A 165 -5.24 12.66 16.12
C GLY A 165 -6.10 11.89 15.13
N GLU A 166 -7.38 12.26 14.98
CA GLU A 166 -8.29 11.63 14.01
C GLU A 166 -7.81 11.83 12.57
N LYS A 167 -7.40 13.04 12.19
CA LYS A 167 -6.90 13.34 10.84
C LYS A 167 -5.59 12.63 10.53
N LEU A 168 -4.65 12.58 11.49
CA LEU A 168 -3.36 11.88 11.33
C LEU A 168 -3.55 10.37 11.18
N VAL A 169 -4.39 9.76 12.02
CA VAL A 169 -4.70 8.32 11.88
C VAL A 169 -5.40 8.06 10.55
N GLY A 170 -6.32 8.95 10.15
CA GLY A 170 -7.01 8.88 8.88
C GLY A 170 -6.06 8.89 7.68
N SER A 171 -5.09 9.82 7.65
CA SER A 171 -4.12 9.93 6.55
C SER A 171 -3.19 8.72 6.48
N VAL A 172 -2.67 8.26 7.62
CA VAL A 172 -1.81 7.05 7.69
C VAL A 172 -2.56 5.81 7.20
N VAL A 173 -3.83 5.65 7.60
CA VAL A 173 -4.65 4.51 7.14
C VAL A 173 -4.95 4.59 5.65
N ALA A 174 -5.21 5.79 5.12
CA ALA A 174 -5.44 5.99 3.69
C ALA A 174 -4.19 5.64 2.87
N GLN A 175 -3.03 6.18 3.26
CA GLN A 175 -1.75 5.93 2.58
C GLN A 175 -1.36 4.45 2.64
N LYS A 176 -1.58 3.79 3.78
CA LYS A 176 -1.38 2.34 3.89
C LYS A 176 -2.24 1.55 2.89
N ARG A 177 -3.52 1.90 2.75
CA ARG A 177 -4.43 1.20 1.82
C ARG A 177 -4.04 1.38 0.37
N GLU A 178 -3.59 2.57 0.01
CA GLU A 178 -3.10 2.87 -1.34
C GLU A 178 -1.86 2.03 -1.67
N LEU A 179 -0.88 1.98 -0.76
CA LEU A 179 0.31 1.13 -0.91
C LEU A 179 -0.03 -0.36 -0.98
N GLU A 180 -0.98 -0.84 -0.16
CA GLU A 180 -1.43 -2.24 -0.20
C GLU A 180 -2.09 -2.59 -1.54
N ALA A 181 -2.87 -1.66 -2.11
CA ALA A 181 -3.51 -1.85 -3.42
C ALA A 181 -2.48 -1.86 -4.56
N GLU A 182 -1.51 -0.93 -4.55
CA GLU A 182 -0.45 -0.89 -5.54
C GLU A 182 0.42 -2.16 -5.50
N LEU A 183 0.80 -2.60 -4.29
CA LEU A 183 1.58 -3.83 -4.11
C LEU A 183 0.79 -5.06 -4.58
N GLY A 184 -0.51 -5.10 -4.32
CA GLY A 184 -1.41 -6.15 -4.81
C GLY A 184 -1.46 -6.21 -6.33
N ALA A 185 -1.60 -5.05 -6.99
CA ALA A 185 -1.61 -4.97 -8.46
C ALA A 185 -0.28 -5.42 -9.07
N LYS A 186 0.86 -4.96 -8.54
CA LYS A 186 2.19 -5.39 -9.00
C LYS A 186 2.43 -6.89 -8.83
N ARG A 187 1.95 -7.48 -7.73
CA ARG A 187 2.04 -8.94 -7.52
C ARG A 187 1.23 -9.71 -8.57
N ALA A 188 0.00 -9.28 -8.83
CA ALA A 188 -0.84 -9.92 -9.84
C ALA A 188 -0.21 -9.83 -11.25
N GLU A 189 0.42 -8.71 -11.58
CA GLU A 189 1.15 -8.55 -12.84
C GLU A 189 2.35 -9.50 -12.95
N LEU A 190 3.17 -9.61 -11.89
CA LEU A 190 4.29 -10.55 -11.83
C LEU A 190 3.83 -12.01 -11.97
N ASP A 191 2.75 -12.38 -11.30
CA ASP A 191 2.20 -13.74 -11.39
C ASP A 191 1.72 -14.06 -12.82
N ALA A 192 1.09 -13.09 -13.49
CA ALA A 192 0.69 -13.22 -14.89
C ALA A 192 1.90 -13.35 -15.83
N GLN A 193 2.95 -12.54 -15.62
CA GLN A 193 4.21 -12.65 -16.38
C GLN A 193 4.87 -14.02 -16.19
N HIS A 194 4.96 -14.53 -14.95
CA HIS A 194 5.48 -15.86 -14.67
C HIS A 194 4.63 -16.97 -15.31
N ALA A 195 3.30 -16.84 -15.29
CA ALA A 195 2.42 -17.79 -15.97
C ALA A 195 2.64 -17.81 -17.48
N MET A 196 2.82 -16.63 -18.10
CA MET A 196 3.13 -16.53 -19.53
C MET A 196 4.50 -17.15 -19.86
N LEU A 197 5.53 -16.87 -19.06
CA LEU A 197 6.85 -17.48 -19.23
C LEU A 197 6.79 -19.02 -19.14
N ARG A 198 6.01 -19.56 -18.20
CA ARG A 198 5.77 -21.02 -18.12
C ARG A 198 5.12 -21.56 -19.39
N ALA A 199 4.06 -20.91 -19.87
CA ALA A 199 3.36 -21.31 -21.10
C ALA A 199 4.27 -21.29 -22.34
N LEU A 200 5.22 -20.34 -22.42
CA LEU A 200 6.20 -20.25 -23.51
C LEU A 200 7.34 -21.28 -23.41
N SER A 201 7.58 -21.89 -22.25
CA SER A 201 8.80 -22.67 -21.98
C SER A 201 8.80 -24.14 -22.45
N SER A 202 7.66 -24.70 -22.87
CA SER A 202 7.52 -26.06 -23.42
C SER A 202 6.26 -26.24 -24.28
N PRO A 203 6.10 -25.53 -25.41
CA PRO A 203 4.92 -25.69 -26.26
C PRO A 203 4.93 -27.06 -26.93
N ILE A 204 3.84 -27.82 -26.80
CA ILE A 204 3.65 -29.05 -27.59
C ILE A 204 3.22 -28.69 -28.99
N LEU A 205 4.02 -29.12 -29.97
CA LEU A 205 3.80 -28.81 -31.37
C LEU A 205 3.20 -30.03 -32.09
N ARG A 206 2.17 -29.79 -32.91
CA ARG A 206 1.63 -30.80 -33.83
C ARG A 206 2.39 -30.72 -35.14
N VAL A 207 3.32 -31.64 -35.35
CA VAL A 207 4.22 -31.62 -36.52
C VAL A 207 3.73 -32.50 -37.67
N TRP A 208 2.82 -33.44 -37.39
CA TRP A 208 2.11 -34.24 -38.38
C TRP A 208 0.80 -34.79 -37.79
N GLU A 209 -0.10 -35.31 -38.62
CA GLU A 209 -1.27 -36.02 -38.14
C GLU A 209 -0.86 -37.25 -37.31
N GLY A 210 -1.25 -37.29 -36.03
CA GLY A 210 -0.85 -38.34 -35.10
C GLY A 210 0.60 -38.23 -34.59
N VAL A 211 1.33 -37.14 -34.85
CA VAL A 211 2.70 -36.91 -34.33
C VAL A 211 2.79 -35.59 -33.57
N LEU A 212 3.25 -35.67 -32.32
CA LEU A 212 3.54 -34.52 -31.47
C LEU A 212 5.04 -34.33 -31.27
N LEU A 213 5.45 -33.09 -31.01
CA LEU A 213 6.82 -32.71 -30.65
C LEU A 213 6.79 -31.92 -29.33
N LEU A 214 7.56 -32.37 -28.35
CA LEU A 214 7.83 -31.68 -27.10
C LEU A 214 9.30 -31.21 -27.09
N PRO A 215 9.57 -29.92 -27.38
CA PRO A 215 10.91 -29.36 -27.22
C PRO A 215 11.21 -29.05 -25.75
N LEU A 216 12.37 -29.49 -25.29
CA LEU A 216 12.89 -29.20 -23.95
C LEU A 216 14.13 -28.30 -24.09
N VAL A 217 14.04 -27.11 -23.51
CA VAL A 217 15.08 -26.06 -23.60
C VAL A 217 15.51 -25.61 -22.21
N GLY A 218 16.82 -25.43 -22.02
CA GLY A 218 17.44 -25.00 -20.77
C GLY A 218 17.54 -26.13 -19.74
N GLU A 219 17.47 -25.80 -18.46
CA GLU A 219 17.50 -26.78 -17.37
C GLU A 219 16.10 -27.30 -17.03
N ILE A 220 15.98 -28.61 -16.77
CA ILE A 220 14.73 -29.22 -16.33
C ILE A 220 14.68 -29.13 -14.81
N SER A 221 13.94 -28.14 -14.28
CA SER A 221 13.56 -28.14 -12.86
C SER A 221 12.43 -29.14 -12.59
N PRO A 222 12.27 -29.61 -11.34
CA PRO A 222 11.16 -30.49 -10.97
C PRO A 222 9.77 -29.91 -11.32
N GLU A 223 9.53 -28.61 -11.16
CA GLU A 223 8.23 -28.02 -11.52
C GLU A 223 8.00 -28.03 -13.04
N ARG A 224 9.05 -27.76 -13.83
CA ARG A 224 8.97 -27.82 -15.30
C ARG A 224 8.74 -29.24 -15.79
N ALA A 225 9.40 -30.22 -15.18
CA ALA A 225 9.26 -31.63 -15.50
C ALA A 225 7.81 -32.12 -15.35
N GLU A 226 7.19 -31.87 -14.19
CA GLU A 226 5.81 -32.27 -13.94
C GLU A 226 4.81 -31.51 -14.82
N HIS A 227 5.04 -30.21 -15.05
CA HIS A 227 4.21 -29.44 -15.96
C HIS A 227 4.30 -29.98 -17.41
N ALA A 228 5.51 -30.19 -17.94
CA ALA A 228 5.71 -30.71 -19.29
C ALA A 228 5.09 -32.10 -19.48
N LYS A 229 5.27 -33.00 -18.50
CA LYS A 229 4.64 -34.32 -18.49
C LYS A 229 3.11 -34.23 -18.48
N SER A 230 2.52 -33.38 -17.62
CA SER A 230 1.07 -33.18 -17.55
C SER A 230 0.50 -32.69 -18.88
N VAL A 231 1.12 -31.66 -19.46
CA VAL A 231 0.70 -31.10 -20.75
C VAL A 231 0.88 -32.12 -21.87
N LEU A 232 1.95 -32.94 -21.83
CA LEU A 232 2.20 -34.01 -22.80
C LEU A 232 1.12 -35.08 -22.80
N LEU A 233 0.83 -35.66 -21.64
CA LEU A 233 -0.16 -36.72 -21.54
C LEU A 233 -1.55 -36.21 -21.93
N HIS A 234 -1.89 -34.98 -21.57
CA HIS A 234 -3.13 -34.34 -22.01
C HIS A 234 -3.17 -34.17 -23.54
N ALA A 235 -2.10 -33.67 -24.15
CA ALA A 235 -2.02 -33.46 -25.60
C ALA A 235 -2.08 -34.78 -26.39
N ILE A 236 -1.48 -35.86 -25.90
CA ILE A 236 -1.56 -37.19 -26.53
C ILE A 236 -3.02 -37.63 -26.64
N GLY A 237 -3.78 -37.53 -25.56
CA GLY A 237 -5.20 -37.88 -25.55
C GLY A 237 -6.05 -36.96 -26.44
N THR A 238 -5.86 -35.65 -26.32
CA THR A 238 -6.63 -34.64 -27.07
C THR A 238 -6.38 -34.74 -28.59
N TYR A 239 -5.13 -34.96 -29.01
CA TYR A 239 -4.78 -35.03 -30.43
C TYR A 239 -4.68 -36.46 -30.98
N GLN A 240 -5.04 -37.47 -30.16
CA GLN A 240 -4.96 -38.90 -30.52
C GLN A 240 -3.59 -39.27 -31.11
N ALA A 241 -2.53 -38.75 -30.50
CA ALA A 241 -1.17 -38.94 -31.00
C ALA A 241 -0.76 -40.41 -30.94
N ARG A 242 -0.10 -40.88 -31.99
CA ARG A 242 0.49 -42.22 -32.08
C ARG A 242 1.97 -42.21 -31.80
N VAL A 243 2.64 -41.10 -32.10
CA VAL A 243 4.06 -40.91 -31.87
C VAL A 243 4.30 -39.56 -31.20
N VAL A 244 5.22 -39.53 -30.23
CA VAL A 244 5.70 -38.32 -29.58
C VAL A 244 7.21 -38.24 -29.78
N LEU A 245 7.68 -37.11 -30.31
CA LEU A 245 9.09 -36.75 -30.34
C LEU A 245 9.39 -35.87 -29.13
N ILE A 246 10.34 -36.28 -28.29
CA ILE A 246 10.88 -35.45 -27.20
C ILE A 246 12.24 -34.94 -27.67
N ASP A 247 12.33 -33.64 -27.92
CA ASP A 247 13.55 -33.00 -28.42
C ASP A 247 14.37 -32.42 -27.28
N VAL A 248 15.54 -33.01 -27.06
CA VAL A 248 16.49 -32.63 -26.01
C VAL A 248 17.67 -31.81 -26.53
N THR A 249 17.63 -31.37 -27.80
CA THR A 249 18.71 -30.59 -28.41
C THR A 249 19.03 -29.30 -27.63
N GLY A 250 18.01 -28.70 -27.00
CA GLY A 250 18.11 -27.44 -26.26
C GLY A 250 18.45 -27.57 -24.78
N LEU A 251 18.72 -28.78 -24.26
CA LEU A 251 19.10 -28.97 -22.86
C LEU A 251 20.56 -28.55 -22.63
N SER A 252 20.80 -27.77 -21.57
CA SER A 252 22.13 -27.25 -21.22
C SER A 252 23.04 -28.35 -20.67
N VAL A 253 22.50 -29.20 -19.79
CA VAL A 253 23.19 -30.30 -19.10
C VAL A 253 22.18 -31.43 -18.94
N VAL A 254 22.62 -32.66 -19.20
CA VAL A 254 21.86 -33.87 -18.88
C VAL A 254 22.52 -34.51 -17.66
N ASP A 255 21.84 -34.45 -16.53
CA ASP A 255 22.24 -35.06 -15.25
C ASP A 255 21.31 -36.22 -14.86
N ALA A 256 21.51 -36.78 -13.66
CA ALA A 256 20.67 -37.86 -13.13
C ALA A 256 19.18 -37.48 -13.02
N HIS A 257 18.89 -36.22 -12.70
CA HIS A 257 17.52 -35.73 -12.58
C HIS A 257 16.84 -35.65 -13.95
N ALA A 258 17.48 -35.00 -14.93
CA ALA A 258 16.98 -34.89 -16.29
C ALA A 258 16.76 -36.26 -16.93
N ALA A 259 17.69 -37.21 -16.72
CA ALA A 259 17.54 -38.58 -17.16
C ALA A 259 16.29 -39.26 -16.57
N GLY A 260 16.12 -39.21 -15.24
CA GLY A 260 14.95 -39.78 -14.56
C GLY A 260 13.63 -39.20 -15.04
N VAL A 261 13.60 -37.87 -15.26
CA VAL A 261 12.44 -37.17 -15.79
C VAL A 261 12.10 -37.62 -17.21
N LEU A 262 13.09 -37.70 -18.10
CA LEU A 262 12.90 -38.19 -19.48
C LEU A 262 12.41 -39.64 -19.48
N GLY A 263 12.98 -40.50 -18.63
CA GLY A 263 12.57 -41.90 -18.53
C GLY A 263 11.13 -42.03 -18.07
N ALA A 264 10.73 -41.25 -17.06
CA ALA A 264 9.36 -41.20 -16.59
C ALA A 264 8.38 -40.71 -17.66
N MET A 265 8.74 -39.69 -18.44
CA MET A 265 7.93 -39.20 -19.56
C MET A 265 7.77 -40.26 -20.65
N MET A 266 8.84 -40.95 -21.02
CA MET A 266 8.81 -42.01 -22.05
C MET A 266 7.93 -43.18 -21.62
N ARG A 267 8.05 -43.63 -20.36
CA ARG A 267 7.18 -44.67 -19.79
C ARG A 267 5.72 -44.24 -19.78
N ALA A 268 5.43 -43.02 -19.30
CA ALA A 268 4.07 -42.50 -19.26
C ALA A 268 3.44 -42.37 -20.66
N THR A 269 4.23 -41.95 -21.65
CA THR A 269 3.81 -41.89 -23.06
C THR A 269 3.39 -43.26 -23.59
N GLY A 270 4.20 -44.29 -23.33
CA GLY A 270 3.89 -45.67 -23.68
C GLY A 270 2.63 -46.21 -23.01
N LEU A 271 2.43 -45.91 -21.72
CA LEU A 271 1.25 -46.32 -20.97
C LEU A 271 -0.07 -45.73 -21.50
N VAL A 272 -0.02 -44.52 -22.07
CA VAL A 272 -1.18 -43.87 -22.71
C VAL A 272 -1.37 -44.33 -24.16
N GLY A 273 -0.51 -45.23 -24.66
CA GLY A 273 -0.66 -45.88 -25.97
C GLY A 273 -0.02 -45.12 -27.14
N ALA A 274 0.93 -44.23 -26.85
CA ALA A 274 1.75 -43.56 -27.86
C ALA A 274 3.21 -44.07 -27.83
N GLU A 275 3.86 -44.12 -28.98
CA GLU A 275 5.28 -44.46 -29.10
C GLU A 275 6.13 -43.19 -28.81
N GLY A 276 6.86 -43.19 -27.69
CA GLY A 276 7.81 -42.13 -27.38
C GLY A 276 9.13 -42.32 -28.13
N MET A 277 9.67 -41.23 -28.68
CA MET A 277 10.98 -41.19 -29.34
C MET A 277 11.79 -40.00 -28.83
N LEU A 278 13.06 -40.22 -28.55
CA LEU A 278 13.98 -39.15 -28.12
C LEU A 278 14.78 -38.66 -29.33
N VAL A 279 14.85 -37.34 -29.54
CA VAL A 279 15.61 -36.75 -30.64
C VAL A 279 16.60 -35.70 -30.11
N GLY A 280 17.72 -35.51 -30.82
CA GLY A 280 18.71 -34.50 -30.43
C GLY A 280 19.68 -34.97 -29.35
N VAL A 281 19.82 -36.29 -29.14
CA VAL A 281 20.74 -36.85 -28.14
C VAL A 281 22.18 -36.70 -28.62
N ARG A 282 22.95 -35.86 -27.92
CA ARG A 282 24.39 -35.67 -28.15
C ARG A 282 25.21 -36.77 -27.46
N GLY A 283 26.48 -36.91 -27.84
CA GLY A 283 27.36 -37.98 -27.36
C GLY A 283 27.63 -37.94 -25.84
N ASP A 284 27.70 -36.74 -25.27
CA ASP A 284 27.79 -36.50 -23.83
C ASP A 284 26.51 -36.94 -23.10
N ALA A 285 25.34 -36.51 -23.57
CA ALA A 285 24.05 -36.92 -23.02
C ALA A 285 23.84 -38.44 -23.10
N ALA A 286 24.23 -39.06 -24.20
CA ALA A 286 24.16 -40.51 -24.39
C ALA A 286 25.03 -41.27 -23.37
N ARG A 287 26.26 -40.79 -23.11
CA ARG A 287 27.14 -41.36 -22.09
C ARG A 287 26.49 -41.26 -20.71
N THR A 288 25.95 -40.10 -20.35
CA THR A 288 25.29 -39.90 -19.06
C THR A 288 24.10 -40.85 -18.87
N PHE A 289 23.23 -41.03 -19.86
CA PHE A 289 22.11 -41.98 -19.76
C PHE A 289 22.55 -43.41 -19.48
N VAL A 290 23.65 -43.85 -20.12
CA VAL A 290 24.22 -45.19 -19.90
C VAL A 290 24.83 -45.31 -18.50
N GLU A 291 25.57 -44.30 -18.05
CA GLU A 291 26.20 -44.29 -16.72
C GLU A 291 25.18 -44.31 -15.57
N ILE A 292 24.07 -43.60 -15.72
CA ILE A 292 22.98 -43.56 -14.72
C ILE A 292 22.18 -44.88 -14.71
N GLY A 293 22.26 -45.68 -15.77
CA GLY A 293 21.48 -46.92 -15.91
C GLY A 293 20.02 -46.68 -16.32
N GLU A 294 19.68 -45.47 -16.78
CA GLU A 294 18.38 -45.14 -17.38
C GLU A 294 18.33 -45.73 -18.80
N LEU A 295 18.01 -47.02 -18.89
CA LEU A 295 17.64 -47.63 -20.16
C LEU A 295 16.20 -47.25 -20.46
N PHE A 296 15.95 -46.66 -21.64
CA PHE A 296 14.60 -46.40 -22.15
C PHE A 296 14.11 -47.63 -22.94
N PRO A 297 13.51 -48.65 -22.29
CA PRO A 297 13.32 -49.94 -22.95
C PRO A 297 12.21 -49.78 -24.00
N GLY A 298 12.54 -50.03 -25.26
CA GLY A 298 11.62 -49.84 -26.38
C GLY A 298 11.52 -48.41 -26.92
N ALA A 299 12.23 -47.43 -26.32
CA ALA A 299 12.31 -46.10 -26.89
C ALA A 299 13.28 -46.06 -28.08
N ARG A 300 12.87 -45.38 -29.15
CA ARG A 300 13.75 -45.09 -30.28
C ARG A 300 14.44 -43.76 -30.06
N THR A 301 15.74 -43.70 -30.34
CA THR A 301 16.52 -42.48 -30.28
C THR A 301 17.00 -42.09 -31.68
N PHE A 302 17.06 -40.79 -31.95
CA PHE A 302 17.56 -40.23 -33.21
C PHE A 302 18.50 -39.06 -32.93
N ALA A 303 19.59 -38.97 -33.70
CA ALA A 303 20.56 -37.89 -33.55
C ALA A 303 19.96 -36.51 -33.90
N THR A 304 19.00 -36.46 -34.84
CA THR A 304 18.36 -35.22 -35.29
C THR A 304 16.84 -35.30 -35.24
N LEU A 305 16.18 -34.15 -35.04
CA LEU A 305 14.72 -34.04 -35.13
C LEU A 305 14.21 -34.47 -36.52
N GLY A 306 14.94 -34.14 -37.58
CA GLY A 306 14.57 -34.51 -38.95
C GLY A 306 14.48 -36.02 -39.16
N ASP A 307 15.43 -36.79 -38.61
CA ASP A 307 15.42 -38.25 -38.72
C ASP A 307 14.30 -38.88 -37.89
N GLY A 308 14.10 -38.37 -36.66
CA GLY A 308 12.99 -38.78 -35.81
C GLY A 308 11.64 -38.50 -36.45
N LEU A 309 11.46 -37.31 -37.04
CA LEU A 309 10.22 -36.94 -37.72
C LEU A 309 9.94 -37.81 -38.95
N ARG A 310 10.95 -38.06 -39.81
CA ARG A 310 10.81 -38.98 -40.95
C ARG A 310 10.37 -40.37 -40.49
N HIS A 311 10.97 -40.87 -39.41
CA HIS A 311 10.61 -42.17 -38.85
C HIS A 311 9.18 -42.17 -38.29
N ALA A 312 8.82 -41.16 -37.50
CA ALA A 312 7.48 -41.00 -36.92
C ALA A 312 6.38 -40.98 -37.99
N ILE A 313 6.56 -40.18 -39.05
CA ILE A 313 5.59 -40.10 -40.16
C ILE A 313 5.44 -41.46 -40.84
N ARG A 314 6.56 -42.14 -41.16
CA ARG A 314 6.50 -43.50 -41.73
C ARG A 314 5.75 -44.43 -40.80
N ARG A 315 6.04 -44.41 -39.50
CA ARG A 315 5.40 -45.27 -38.51
C ARG A 315 3.88 -45.09 -38.49
N VAL A 316 3.40 -43.84 -38.43
CA VAL A 316 1.97 -43.53 -38.47
C VAL A 316 1.33 -44.03 -39.77
N LEU A 317 1.95 -43.79 -40.93
CA LEU A 317 1.44 -44.26 -42.22
C LEU A 317 1.35 -45.79 -42.31
N HIS A 318 2.27 -46.52 -41.69
CA HIS A 318 2.20 -47.99 -41.63
C HIS A 318 1.07 -48.46 -40.70
N LEU A 319 0.89 -47.81 -39.55
CA LEU A 319 -0.20 -48.12 -38.61
C LEU A 319 -1.58 -47.86 -39.23
N SER A 320 -1.70 -46.83 -40.08
CA SER A 320 -2.94 -46.54 -40.82
C SER A 320 -3.24 -47.58 -41.90
N LYS A 321 -2.22 -48.17 -42.54
CA LYS A 321 -2.37 -49.22 -43.56
C LYS A 321 -2.65 -50.61 -42.96
N ALA A 322 -2.25 -50.85 -41.72
CA ALA A 322 -2.41 -52.13 -41.03
C ALA A 322 -3.81 -52.34 -40.40
N ARG A 323 -4.77 -51.43 -40.62
CA ARG A 323 -6.18 -51.61 -40.24
C ARG A 323 -7.01 -52.05 -41.45
N PRO A 324 -7.16 -53.36 -41.73
CA PRO A 324 -8.38 -53.83 -42.37
C PRO A 324 -9.52 -53.75 -41.34
N PHE A 325 -10.71 -53.36 -41.80
CA PHE A 325 -11.94 -53.37 -40.99
C PHE A 325 -12.23 -54.74 -40.39
#